data_AF-A0A7R9ZH99-F1
#
_entry.id   AF-A0A7R9ZH99-F1
#
_cell.length_a   1.000
_cell.length_b   1.000
_cell.length_c   1.000
_cell.angle_alpha   90.00
_cell.angle_beta   90.00
_cell.angle_gamma   90.00
#
_symmetry.space_group_name_H-M   'P 1'
#
loop_
_entity.id
_entity.type
_entity.pdbx_description
1 polymer ?
#
loop_
_entity_poly.entity_id
_entity_poly.type
_entity_poly.pdbx_seq_one_letter_code
_entity_poly.pdbx_strand_id
1 'polypeptide(L)'
;RGSSAGGCSGQTQAANANDEHEVRCCSDVPLSGWSEYSDCQSNIGYQLWGESVLDGPRSGCYDGETHASAKAICENAGGRLCTVDELLADCTRGTGCSHDQDMIWSADFVKPAT
;
A
#
# COMPACT_ATOMS: atom_id res chain seq x y z
N ARG A 1 -0.33 7.80 3.10
CA ARG A 1 0.67 7.56 4.17
C ARG A 1 1.05 6.08 4.23
N GLY A 2 2.23 5.76 4.77
CA GLY A 2 2.62 4.38 5.09
C GLY A 2 2.17 3.85 6.45
N SER A 3 2.17 4.68 7.50
CA SER A 3 1.64 4.33 8.83
C SER A 3 1.14 5.57 9.59
N SER A 4 0.22 5.37 10.53
CA SER A 4 -0.17 6.40 11.51
C SER A 4 0.98 6.87 12.40
N ALA A 5 2.02 6.07 12.58
CA ALA A 5 3.18 6.40 13.41
C ALA A 5 4.36 6.97 12.59
N GLY A 6 4.23 7.09 11.28
CA GLY A 6 5.29 7.54 10.38
C GLY A 6 5.33 9.05 10.10
N GLY A 7 6.36 9.49 9.36
CA GLY A 7 6.55 10.91 9.01
C GLY A 7 5.39 11.54 8.23
N CYS A 8 4.64 10.73 7.48
CA CYS A 8 3.44 11.14 6.74
C CYS A 8 2.11 10.83 7.48
N SER A 9 2.12 10.72 8.82
CA SER A 9 0.95 10.32 9.61
C SER A 9 -0.30 11.14 9.31
N GLY A 10 -1.42 10.45 9.03
CA GLY A 10 -2.73 11.10 8.80
C GLY A 10 -2.88 11.85 7.47
N GLN A 11 -1.89 11.79 6.58
CA GLN A 11 -1.94 12.51 5.30
C GLN A 11 -2.36 11.61 4.13
N THR A 12 -3.30 12.12 3.34
CA THR A 12 -3.56 11.71 1.97
C THR A 12 -3.27 12.90 1.08
N GLN A 13 -2.68 12.65 -0.09
CA GLN A 13 -2.36 13.69 -1.04
C GLN A 13 -2.61 13.15 -2.44
N ALA A 14 -3.32 13.93 -3.25
CA ALA A 14 -3.41 13.66 -4.68
C ALA A 14 -2.03 13.89 -5.31
N ALA A 15 -1.53 12.89 -6.05
CA ALA A 15 -0.26 12.95 -6.74
C ALA A 15 -0.47 12.78 -8.25
N ASN A 16 0.48 13.26 -9.06
CA ASN A 16 0.49 12.96 -10.48
C ASN A 16 0.80 11.47 -10.65
N ALA A 17 0.14 10.77 -11.59
CA ALA A 17 0.37 9.35 -11.78
C ALA A 17 1.82 8.98 -12.16
N ASN A 18 2.61 9.96 -12.63
CA ASN A 18 4.03 9.82 -12.95
C ASN A 18 4.97 10.26 -11.80
N ASP A 19 4.43 10.72 -10.67
CA ASP A 19 5.24 10.95 -9.48
C ASP A 19 5.78 9.59 -8.97
N GLU A 20 6.82 9.63 -8.16
CA GLU A 20 7.49 8.43 -7.65
C GLU A 20 7.18 8.25 -6.16
N HIS A 21 6.57 7.12 -5.81
CA HIS A 21 6.21 6.76 -4.43
C HIS A 21 6.44 5.28 -4.15
N GLU A 22 6.40 4.94 -2.86
CA GLU A 22 6.64 3.60 -2.36
C GLU A 22 5.46 2.66 -2.65
N VAL A 23 5.74 1.36 -2.76
CA VAL A 23 4.73 0.35 -3.07
C VAL A 23 4.43 -0.54 -1.87
N ARG A 24 3.13 -0.71 -1.61
CA ARG A 24 2.61 -1.73 -0.71
C ARG A 24 1.35 -2.32 -1.30
N CYS A 25 1.25 -3.64 -1.24
CA CYS A 25 0.16 -4.36 -1.85
C CYS A 25 -0.77 -4.93 -0.79
N CYS A 26 -2.04 -5.05 -1.19
CA CYS A 26 -3.15 -5.57 -0.42
C CYS A 26 -3.80 -6.76 -1.12
N SER A 27 -4.37 -7.67 -0.35
CA SER A 27 -5.16 -8.80 -0.87
C SER A 27 -6.37 -9.04 0.03
N ASP A 28 -7.50 -9.34 -0.61
CA ASP A 28 -8.76 -9.70 0.04
C ASP A 28 -8.81 -11.19 0.44
N VAL A 29 -7.77 -11.94 0.07
CA VAL A 29 -7.60 -13.37 0.37
C VAL A 29 -6.19 -13.63 0.91
N PRO A 30 -5.99 -14.68 1.74
CA PRO A 30 -4.67 -15.02 2.23
C PRO A 30 -3.73 -15.43 1.07
N LEU A 31 -2.57 -14.77 1.01
CA LEU A 31 -1.49 -15.08 0.09
C LEU A 31 -0.28 -15.59 0.87
N SER A 32 0.44 -16.57 0.30
CA SER A 32 1.60 -17.16 0.97
C SER A 32 2.68 -16.11 1.21
N GLY A 33 3.11 -15.99 2.47
CA GLY A 33 4.14 -15.02 2.87
C GLY A 33 3.61 -13.64 3.25
N TRP A 34 2.33 -13.35 3.02
CA TRP A 34 1.74 -12.03 3.31
C TRP A 34 1.23 -11.94 4.74
N SER A 35 1.32 -10.75 5.32
CA SER A 35 0.92 -10.51 6.70
C SER A 35 -0.57 -10.21 6.82
N GLU A 36 -1.24 -10.85 7.78
CA GLU A 36 -2.61 -10.53 8.17
C GLU A 36 -2.61 -9.47 9.28
N TYR A 37 -3.43 -8.44 9.15
CA TYR A 37 -3.64 -7.46 10.22
C TYR A 37 -4.99 -7.69 10.92
N SER A 38 -4.96 -8.18 12.15
CA SER A 38 -6.15 -8.49 12.95
C SER A 38 -7.08 -7.30 13.16
N ASP A 39 -6.53 -6.09 13.16
CA ASP A 39 -7.28 -4.87 13.47
C ASP A 39 -8.06 -4.35 12.25
N CYS A 40 -7.78 -4.87 11.04
CA CYS A 40 -8.51 -4.47 9.83
C CYS A 40 -9.99 -4.78 9.89
N GLN A 41 -10.31 -5.98 10.37
CA GLN A 41 -11.70 -6.41 10.51
C GLN A 41 -12.49 -5.45 11.41
N SER A 42 -11.87 -4.89 12.45
CA SER A 42 -12.49 -3.87 13.31
C SER A 42 -12.44 -2.45 12.74
N ASN A 43 -11.39 -2.09 11.99
CA ASN A 43 -11.20 -0.71 11.52
C ASN A 43 -11.99 -0.39 10.25
N ILE A 44 -12.07 -1.34 9.32
CA ILE A 44 -12.70 -1.14 7.99
C ILE A 44 -13.78 -2.18 7.67
N GLY A 45 -14.02 -3.16 8.56
CA GLY A 45 -15.16 -4.09 8.46
C GLY A 45 -14.87 -5.37 7.68
N TYR A 46 -13.62 -5.60 7.23
CA TYR A 46 -13.20 -6.83 6.57
C TYR A 46 -11.73 -7.13 6.84
N GLN A 47 -11.37 -8.42 6.71
CA GLN A 47 -10.00 -8.89 6.84
C GLN A 47 -9.18 -8.55 5.59
N LEU A 48 -7.92 -8.18 5.79
CA LEU A 48 -7.00 -7.81 4.72
C LEU A 48 -5.62 -8.42 4.99
N TRP A 49 -4.93 -8.77 3.90
CA TRP A 49 -3.53 -9.18 3.89
C TRP A 49 -2.71 -8.12 3.18
N GLY A 50 -1.53 -7.82 3.71
CA GLY A 50 -0.62 -6.82 3.14
C GLY A 50 0.82 -7.30 3.06
N GLU A 51 1.54 -6.82 2.06
CA GLU A 51 2.97 -7.08 1.89
C GLU A 51 3.69 -5.91 1.20
N SER A 52 4.92 -5.64 1.65
CA SER A 52 5.85 -4.67 1.03
C SER A 52 7.08 -5.34 0.43
N VAL A 53 7.43 -6.56 0.87
CA VAL A 53 8.53 -7.38 0.36
C VAL A 53 7.99 -8.37 -0.65
N LEU A 54 8.00 -8.00 -1.93
CA LEU A 54 7.39 -8.78 -3.02
C LEU A 54 8.47 -9.42 -3.89
N ASP A 55 8.13 -10.48 -4.63
CA ASP A 55 9.08 -11.09 -5.56
C ASP A 55 9.55 -10.07 -6.61
N GLY A 56 10.87 -9.83 -6.68
CA GLY A 56 11.38 -8.68 -7.43
C GLY A 56 12.88 -8.40 -7.32
N PRO A 57 13.38 -7.44 -8.13
CA PRO A 57 14.71 -6.90 -7.94
C PRO A 57 14.85 -6.18 -6.58
N ARG A 58 16.09 -5.96 -6.12
CA ARG A 58 16.43 -5.18 -4.90
C ARG A 58 15.67 -5.60 -3.63
N SER A 59 15.94 -6.82 -3.15
CA SER A 59 15.35 -7.39 -1.91
C SER A 59 13.82 -7.46 -1.85
N GLY A 60 13.12 -7.16 -2.96
CA GLY A 60 11.67 -7.15 -3.02
C GLY A 60 11.00 -5.87 -2.54
N CYS A 61 11.79 -4.85 -2.18
CA CYS A 61 11.30 -3.53 -1.84
C CYS A 61 11.25 -2.66 -3.10
N TYR A 62 10.05 -2.18 -3.42
CA TYR A 62 9.81 -1.34 -4.58
C TYR A 62 9.62 0.11 -4.14
N ASP A 63 10.65 0.89 -4.43
CA ASP A 63 10.74 2.30 -4.05
C ASP A 63 10.74 3.20 -5.29
N GLY A 64 10.13 4.38 -5.17
CA GLY A 64 10.12 5.38 -6.24
C GLY A 64 9.43 4.91 -7.52
N GLU A 65 8.30 4.23 -7.40
CA GLU A 65 7.55 3.71 -8.54
C GLU A 65 6.49 4.69 -9.01
N THR A 66 6.19 4.69 -10.31
CA THR A 66 5.00 5.38 -10.83
C THR A 66 3.73 4.64 -10.41
N HIS A 67 2.56 5.30 -10.42
CA HIS A 67 1.29 4.66 -10.05
C HIS A 67 1.01 3.42 -10.92
N ALA A 68 1.27 3.52 -12.23
CA ALA A 68 1.09 2.42 -13.17
C ALA A 68 2.03 1.23 -12.87
N SER A 69 3.30 1.51 -12.53
CA SER A 69 4.27 0.48 -12.15
C SER A 69 3.88 -0.18 -10.83
N ALA A 70 3.56 0.61 -9.81
CA ALA A 70 3.10 0.14 -8.50
C ALA A 70 1.87 -0.79 -8.61
N LYS A 71 0.92 -0.41 -9.46
CA LYS A 71 -0.25 -1.25 -9.75
C LYS A 71 0.16 -2.59 -10.36
N ALA A 72 1.00 -2.58 -11.39
CA ALA A 72 1.46 -3.80 -12.04
C ALA A 72 2.25 -4.72 -11.10
N ILE A 73 3.09 -4.14 -10.22
CA ILE A 73 3.82 -4.88 -9.18
C ILE A 73 2.85 -5.66 -8.28
N CYS A 74 1.81 -4.99 -7.77
CA CYS A 74 0.83 -5.66 -6.91
C CYS A 74 0.01 -6.73 -7.64
N GLU A 75 -0.43 -6.45 -8.86
CA GLU A 75 -1.19 -7.42 -9.68
C GLU A 75 -0.35 -8.66 -10.02
N ASN A 76 0.93 -8.48 -10.34
CA ASN A 76 1.86 -9.59 -10.61
C ASN A 76 2.13 -10.45 -9.38
N ALA A 77 2.08 -9.86 -8.17
CA ALA A 77 2.19 -10.58 -6.91
C ALA A 77 0.87 -11.27 -6.48
N GLY A 78 -0.20 -11.14 -7.29
CA GLY A 78 -1.51 -11.74 -7.00
C GLY A 78 -2.41 -10.90 -6.09
N GLY A 79 -1.99 -9.67 -5.77
CA GLY A 79 -2.77 -8.71 -4.98
C GLY A 79 -3.20 -7.50 -5.80
N ARG A 80 -3.40 -6.37 -5.11
CA ARG A 80 -3.77 -5.07 -5.66
C ARG A 80 -3.10 -3.96 -4.87
N LEU A 81 -3.12 -2.73 -5.40
CA LEU A 81 -2.86 -1.57 -4.54
C LEU A 81 -3.92 -1.50 -3.44
N CYS A 82 -3.48 -1.09 -2.26
CA CYS A 82 -4.36 -0.80 -1.13
C CYS A 82 -5.23 0.43 -1.42
N THR A 83 -6.43 0.48 -0.87
CA THR A 83 -7.23 1.71 -0.87
C THR A 83 -6.67 2.73 0.12
N VAL A 84 -7.06 3.99 -0.02
CA VAL A 84 -6.77 5.05 0.94
C VAL A 84 -7.28 4.67 2.33
N ASP A 85 -8.49 4.13 2.43
CA ASP A 85 -9.09 3.74 3.71
C ASP A 85 -8.30 2.61 4.39
N GLU A 86 -7.83 1.63 3.62
CA GLU A 86 -6.96 0.55 4.12
C GLU A 86 -5.63 1.10 4.67
N LEU A 87 -4.98 1.99 3.92
CA LEU A 87 -3.71 2.62 4.34
C LEU A 87 -3.91 3.55 5.55
N LEU A 88 -5.04 4.26 5.63
CA LEU A 88 -5.39 5.10 6.78
C LEU A 88 -5.84 4.31 8.00
N ALA A 89 -6.28 3.07 7.82
CA ALA A 89 -6.59 2.13 8.90
C ALA A 89 -5.37 1.37 9.42
N ASP A 90 -4.17 1.66 8.89
CA ASP A 90 -2.92 0.94 9.20
C ASP A 90 -2.97 -0.56 8.90
N CYS A 91 -3.82 -0.96 7.95
CA CYS A 91 -4.09 -2.36 7.66
C CYS A 91 -2.92 -3.14 7.10
N THR A 92 -1.86 -2.46 6.72
CA THR A 92 -0.69 -3.07 6.10
C THR A 92 0.61 -2.49 6.64
N ARG A 93 0.58 -1.81 7.81
CA ARG A 93 1.80 -1.22 8.40
C ARG A 93 2.83 -2.30 8.74
N GLY A 94 4.11 -1.95 8.83
CA GLY A 94 5.12 -2.87 9.35
C GLY A 94 5.33 -4.17 8.57
N THR A 95 4.90 -4.23 7.31
CA THR A 95 5.12 -5.37 6.40
C THR A 95 6.58 -5.45 5.90
N GLY A 96 7.38 -4.42 6.13
CA GLY A 96 8.79 -4.39 5.73
C GLY A 96 9.16 -3.09 5.01
N CYS A 97 10.34 -3.09 4.38
CA CYS A 97 10.88 -2.03 3.51
C CYS A 97 10.99 -0.61 4.10
N SER A 98 10.65 -0.41 5.37
CA SER A 98 10.67 0.90 6.06
C SER A 98 9.72 1.97 5.48
N HIS A 99 8.82 1.60 4.56
CA HIS A 99 7.86 2.50 3.90
C HIS A 99 6.82 3.13 4.83
N ASP A 100 6.74 2.69 6.09
CA ASP A 100 5.83 3.27 7.08
C ASP A 100 6.03 4.78 7.26
N GLN A 101 7.22 5.30 6.93
CA GLN A 101 7.58 6.71 7.05
C GLN A 101 7.20 7.55 5.81
N ASP A 102 6.78 6.91 4.72
CA ASP A 102 6.68 7.53 3.40
C ASP A 102 5.24 7.65 2.87
N MET A 103 5.11 8.22 1.68
CA MET A 103 3.89 8.15 0.88
C MET A 103 3.88 6.87 0.07
N ILE A 104 2.75 6.16 0.12
CA ILE A 104 2.52 4.90 -0.57
C ILE A 104 1.39 5.11 -1.58
N TRP A 105 1.52 4.49 -2.75
CA TRP A 105 0.45 4.51 -3.74
C TRP A 105 -0.82 3.82 -3.25
N SER A 106 -1.97 4.48 -3.46
CA SER A 106 -3.30 3.90 -3.29
C SER A 106 -3.95 3.53 -4.62
N ALA A 107 -4.93 2.63 -4.57
CA ALA A 107 -5.78 2.28 -5.71
C ALA A 107 -6.76 3.41 -6.09
N ASP A 108 -7.04 4.34 -5.17
CA ASP A 108 -8.00 5.42 -5.37
C ASP A 108 -7.49 6.47 -6.36
N PHE A 109 -8.43 7.00 -7.16
CA PHE A 109 -8.18 8.12 -8.06
C PHE A 109 -9.03 9.31 -7.63
N VAL A 110 -8.41 10.49 -7.58
CA VAL A 110 -9.14 11.73 -7.40
C VAL A 110 -9.68 12.17 -8.75
N LYS A 111 -11.01 12.29 -8.88
CA LYS A 111 -11.59 12.92 -10.07
C LYS A 111 -11.19 14.40 -10.07
N PRO A 112 -10.70 14.96 -11.18
CA PRO A 112 -10.50 16.39 -11.30
C PRO A 112 -11.81 17.11 -10.98
N ALA A 113 -11.75 18.16 -10.16
CA ALA A 113 -12.90 19.03 -9.95
C ALA A 113 -13.30 19.65 -11.31
N THR A 114 -14.58 19.50 -11.66
CA THR A 114 -15.18 20.05 -12.88
C THR A 114 -15.14 21.58 -12.89
#